data_AF-A0A960E036-F1
#
_entry.id   AF-A0A960E036-F1
#
_cell.length_a   1.000
_cell.length_b   1.000
_cell.length_c   1.000
_cell.angle_alpha   90.00
_cell.angle_beta   90.00
_cell.angle_gamma   90.00
#
_symmetry.space_group_name_H-M   'P 1'
#
loop_
_entity.id
_entity.type
_entity.pdbx_description
1 polymer ?
#
loop_
_entity_poly.entity_id
_entity_poly.type
_entity_poly.pdbx_seq_one_letter_code
_entity_poly.pdbx_strand_id
1 'polypeptide(L)'
;MHRRSFRHVLMVAAAAAAGLVVITGSGGTAGAATVSQTLDCGIGGNQTSTLETTAPATVKRGDSFEVTLAPSGPPGTASGAEIKNMVTTFQAPAGSTIVPGSASFTGGSGTLGNVTTSISGSTVQLKVPGPIANGASFTNPTLSFDLQATGVAGTKLSVKFRSSGGYTLTAAGSFNVSCNASPAVALTTTTIEDATTTTTTGGDTTTTAPGTTSTTIPGPTVTYQDWSPSAGCGTVQSTTAPANVESVTITASGGNGGRGGGQGGGSGADGGAGGQAVSTFPATAGQTFSAVVGCTGANGGNQDNSGTTNGFSLGGGTGRGSV
;
A
#
# COMPACT_ATOMS: atom_id res chain seq x y z
N MET A 1 -34.81 -41.72 -34.39
CA MET A 1 -34.48 -40.40 -33.81
C MET A 1 -33.14 -39.93 -34.38
N HIS A 2 -33.15 -38.89 -35.21
CA HIS A 2 -31.95 -38.37 -35.89
C HIS A 2 -31.23 -37.40 -34.96
N ARG A 3 -30.07 -37.80 -34.41
CA ARG A 3 -29.19 -36.89 -33.65
C ARG A 3 -28.53 -35.94 -34.64
N ARG A 4 -29.02 -34.70 -34.71
CA ARG A 4 -28.37 -33.64 -35.50
C ARG A 4 -27.14 -33.15 -34.74
N SER A 5 -25.98 -33.42 -35.33
CA SER A 5 -24.68 -32.91 -34.88
C SER A 5 -24.53 -31.46 -35.33
N PHE A 6 -24.32 -30.54 -34.39
CA PHE A 6 -24.07 -29.12 -34.67
C PHE A 6 -22.56 -28.86 -34.76
N ARG A 7 -22.10 -28.42 -35.93
CA ARG A 7 -20.71 -28.01 -36.17
C ARG A 7 -20.47 -26.59 -35.63
N HIS A 8 -19.34 -26.41 -34.96
CA HIS A 8 -18.84 -25.15 -34.40
C HIS A 8 -18.38 -24.18 -35.52
N VAL A 9 -18.66 -22.88 -35.35
CA VAL A 9 -18.14 -21.80 -36.20
C VAL A 9 -17.22 -20.89 -35.36
N LEU A 10 -16.07 -20.54 -35.94
CA LEU A 10 -14.90 -19.88 -35.35
C LEU A 10 -14.93 -18.34 -35.55
N MET A 11 -14.43 -17.64 -34.51
CA MET A 11 -13.95 -16.25 -34.31
C MET A 11 -14.06 -15.14 -35.39
N VAL A 12 -14.40 -13.94 -34.89
CA VAL A 12 -13.71 -12.66 -35.19
C VAL A 12 -13.59 -11.85 -33.90
N ALA A 13 -12.39 -11.35 -33.59
CA ALA A 13 -12.08 -10.47 -32.45
C ALA A 13 -12.17 -8.98 -32.85
N ALA A 14 -12.68 -8.11 -31.97
CA ALA A 14 -12.62 -6.67 -32.17
C ALA A 14 -12.55 -5.86 -30.85
N ALA A 15 -11.38 -5.22 -30.70
CA ALA A 15 -11.05 -3.91 -30.12
C ALA A 15 -11.62 -3.45 -28.76
N ALA A 16 -10.66 -3.23 -27.85
CA ALA A 16 -10.77 -2.57 -26.55
C ALA A 16 -11.25 -1.11 -26.63
N ALA A 17 -12.04 -0.70 -25.64
CA ALA A 17 -12.28 0.70 -25.29
C ALA A 17 -11.71 0.99 -23.90
N ALA A 18 -10.77 1.94 -23.85
CA ALA A 18 -10.13 2.43 -22.64
C ALA A 18 -11.03 3.43 -21.89
N GLY A 19 -11.03 3.38 -20.56
CA GLY A 19 -11.79 4.31 -19.72
C GLY A 19 -11.32 4.36 -18.26
N LEU A 20 -10.56 5.41 -17.97
CA LEU A 20 -10.41 6.22 -16.73
C LEU A 20 -10.14 5.59 -15.34
N VAL A 21 -9.03 6.09 -14.79
CA VAL A 21 -8.31 5.90 -13.51
C VAL A 21 -9.09 6.18 -12.21
N VAL A 22 -8.85 5.35 -11.18
CA VAL A 22 -8.51 5.78 -9.80
C VAL A 22 -7.34 4.90 -9.29
N ILE A 23 -6.20 5.52 -9.00
CA ILE A 23 -5.03 4.89 -8.36
C ILE A 23 -5.14 5.09 -6.86
N THR A 24 -5.16 4.00 -6.08
CA THR A 24 -4.42 3.86 -4.81
C THR A 24 -4.30 2.37 -4.45
N GLY A 25 -3.51 1.64 -5.24
CA GLY A 25 -3.14 0.26 -4.93
C GLY A 25 -2.26 -0.30 -6.03
N SER A 26 -1.03 -0.69 -5.73
CA SER A 26 -0.02 -1.17 -6.68
C SER A 26 -0.30 -2.59 -7.22
N GLY A 27 -1.57 -2.99 -7.36
CA GLY A 27 -1.95 -4.26 -7.95
C GLY A 27 -1.75 -4.20 -9.46
N GLY A 28 -0.90 -5.08 -10.01
CA GLY A 28 -0.75 -5.21 -11.46
C GLY A 28 -2.08 -5.60 -12.09
N THR A 29 -2.60 -4.79 -13.01
CA THR A 29 -3.80 -5.12 -13.76
C THR A 29 -3.53 -6.38 -14.60
N ALA A 30 -4.20 -7.50 -14.29
CA ALA A 30 -4.23 -8.58 -15.27
C ALA A 30 -5.15 -8.13 -16.40
N GLY A 31 -4.67 -8.33 -17.63
CA GLY A 31 -5.46 -8.05 -18.82
C GLY A 31 -6.68 -8.96 -18.91
N ALA A 32 -7.69 -8.51 -19.64
CA ALA A 32 -8.85 -9.32 -19.97
C ALA A 32 -8.41 -10.62 -20.67
N ALA A 33 -9.01 -11.75 -20.27
CA ALA A 33 -8.74 -13.07 -20.82
C ALA A 33 -10.04 -13.74 -21.27
N THR A 34 -10.06 -14.28 -22.48
CA THR A 34 -11.18 -15.09 -22.99
C THR A 34 -11.06 -16.53 -22.49
N VAL A 35 -12.08 -17.02 -21.80
CA VAL A 35 -12.15 -18.38 -21.25
C VAL A 35 -13.42 -19.07 -21.74
N SER A 36 -13.28 -20.33 -22.16
CA SER A 36 -14.39 -21.19 -22.56
C SER A 36 -14.67 -22.24 -21.50
N GLN A 37 -15.92 -22.30 -21.02
CA GLN A 37 -16.42 -23.34 -20.13
C GLN A 37 -17.36 -24.27 -20.89
N THR A 38 -17.04 -25.57 -20.92
CA THR A 38 -17.98 -26.60 -21.35
C THR A 38 -19.02 -26.86 -20.26
N LEU A 39 -20.30 -26.86 -20.64
CA LEU A 39 -21.44 -27.05 -19.77
C LEU A 39 -22.19 -28.31 -20.22
N ASP A 40 -22.38 -29.27 -19.32
CA ASP A 40 -23.23 -30.44 -19.54
C ASP A 40 -24.65 -30.13 -19.10
N CYS A 41 -25.57 -29.95 -20.07
CA CYS A 41 -26.97 -29.63 -19.83
C CYS A 41 -27.90 -30.86 -19.85
N GLY A 42 -27.36 -32.09 -19.83
CA GLY A 42 -28.14 -33.31 -19.92
C GLY A 42 -29.03 -33.34 -21.17
N ILE A 43 -30.34 -33.17 -20.98
CA ILE A 43 -31.32 -33.15 -22.09
C ILE A 43 -31.09 -32.00 -23.09
N GLY A 44 -30.43 -30.91 -22.65
CA GLY A 44 -30.04 -29.78 -23.51
C GLY A 44 -28.76 -30.01 -24.32
N GLY A 45 -28.11 -31.16 -24.14
CA GLY A 45 -26.81 -31.48 -24.73
C GLY A 45 -25.66 -30.66 -24.15
N ASN A 46 -24.46 -30.88 -24.66
CA ASN A 46 -23.29 -30.11 -24.23
C ASN A 46 -23.31 -28.72 -24.87
N GLN A 47 -23.11 -27.70 -24.05
CA GLN A 47 -23.04 -26.31 -24.45
C GLN A 47 -21.64 -25.75 -24.12
N THR A 48 -21.28 -24.65 -24.75
CA THR A 48 -20.03 -23.92 -24.45
C THR A 48 -20.40 -22.48 -24.12
N SER A 49 -19.95 -22.00 -22.96
CA SER A 49 -20.06 -20.59 -22.58
C SER A 49 -18.67 -19.96 -22.68
N THR A 50 -18.55 -18.92 -23.50
CA THR A 50 -17.29 -18.18 -23.66
C THR A 50 -17.42 -16.81 -23.01
N LEU A 51 -16.54 -16.51 -22.07
CA LEU A 51 -16.52 -15.25 -21.34
C LEU A 51 -15.20 -14.53 -21.58
N GLU A 52 -15.24 -13.21 -21.74
CA GLU A 52 -14.12 -12.32 -21.52
C GLU A 52 -14.13 -11.92 -20.05
N THR A 53 -13.03 -12.16 -19.36
CA THR A 53 -12.95 -12.07 -17.91
C THR A 53 -11.79 -11.19 -17.49
N THR A 54 -12.00 -10.33 -16.50
CA THR A 54 -11.00 -9.37 -16.01
C THR A 54 -10.96 -9.41 -14.49
N ALA A 55 -9.75 -9.44 -13.95
CA ALA A 55 -9.44 -9.32 -12.53
C ALA A 55 -7.95 -8.92 -12.41
N PRO A 56 -7.49 -8.30 -11.32
CA PRO A 56 -6.06 -8.04 -11.12
C PRO A 56 -5.28 -9.35 -10.97
N ALA A 57 -4.00 -9.34 -11.36
CA ALA A 57 -3.15 -10.53 -11.28
C ALA A 57 -2.76 -10.83 -9.84
N THR A 58 -2.61 -9.77 -9.05
CA THR A 58 -2.27 -9.83 -7.63
C THR A 58 -3.10 -8.84 -6.84
N VAL A 59 -3.35 -9.14 -5.56
CA VAL A 59 -4.10 -8.28 -4.63
C VAL A 59 -3.51 -8.43 -3.23
N LYS A 60 -3.42 -7.35 -2.46
CA LYS A 60 -2.93 -7.45 -1.08
C LYS A 60 -3.99 -8.11 -0.20
N ARG A 61 -3.55 -8.85 0.82
CA ARG A 61 -4.45 -9.41 1.83
C ARG A 61 -5.24 -8.29 2.51
N GLY A 62 -6.55 -8.47 2.60
CA GLY A 62 -7.50 -7.51 3.17
C GLY A 62 -8.11 -6.55 2.14
N ASP A 63 -7.47 -6.37 0.99
CA ASP A 63 -7.97 -5.47 -0.05
C ASP A 63 -9.11 -6.12 -0.85
N SER A 64 -9.98 -5.26 -1.36
CA SER A 64 -11.05 -5.62 -2.29
C SER A 64 -10.61 -5.40 -3.74
N PHE A 65 -11.13 -6.20 -4.66
CA PHE A 65 -10.88 -6.09 -6.09
C PHE A 65 -12.10 -6.49 -6.92
N GLU A 66 -12.28 -5.83 -8.06
CA GLU A 66 -13.37 -6.12 -9.00
C GLU A 66 -13.04 -7.35 -9.85
N VAL A 67 -14.06 -8.18 -10.07
CA VAL A 67 -14.10 -9.24 -11.09
C VAL A 67 -15.19 -8.91 -12.10
N THR A 68 -14.82 -8.81 -13.37
CA THR A 68 -15.75 -8.60 -14.48
C THR A 68 -15.85 -9.85 -15.34
N LEU A 69 -17.07 -10.27 -15.64
CA LEU A 69 -17.40 -11.42 -16.49
C LEU A 69 -18.32 -10.96 -17.63
N ALA A 70 -17.74 -10.69 -18.78
CA ALA A 70 -18.45 -10.27 -19.98
C ALA A 70 -18.68 -11.48 -20.91
N PRO A 71 -19.87 -11.66 -21.49
CA PRO A 71 -20.04 -12.65 -22.55
C PRO A 71 -19.22 -12.27 -23.76
N SER A 72 -18.51 -13.25 -24.33
CA SER A 72 -17.72 -13.06 -25.55
C SER A 72 -18.28 -13.93 -26.68
N GLY A 73 -18.21 -13.40 -27.91
CA GLY A 73 -18.72 -14.07 -29.11
C GLY A 73 -20.04 -13.50 -29.64
N PRO A 74 -20.63 -14.14 -30.65
CA PRO A 74 -21.87 -13.68 -31.25
C PRO A 74 -23.05 -13.78 -30.26
N PRO A 75 -24.12 -12.99 -30.45
CA PRO A 75 -25.35 -13.14 -29.68
C PRO A 75 -25.85 -14.59 -29.70
N GLY A 76 -26.33 -15.07 -28.55
CA GLY A 76 -26.96 -16.38 -28.45
C GLY A 76 -28.33 -16.38 -29.14
N THR A 77 -28.79 -17.56 -29.56
CA THR A 77 -30.13 -17.73 -30.14
C THR A 77 -30.92 -18.75 -29.34
N ALA A 78 -32.11 -18.38 -28.86
CA ALA A 78 -33.02 -19.31 -28.22
C ALA A 78 -33.50 -20.33 -29.26
N SER A 79 -33.13 -21.59 -29.15
CA SER A 79 -33.49 -22.63 -30.13
C SER A 79 -34.26 -23.77 -29.48
N GLY A 80 -35.40 -24.14 -30.06
CA GLY A 80 -36.23 -25.28 -29.67
C GLY A 80 -37.40 -24.91 -28.75
N ALA A 81 -37.29 -23.85 -27.95
CA ALA A 81 -38.35 -23.36 -27.09
C ALA A 81 -38.13 -21.90 -26.67
N GLU A 82 -39.20 -21.27 -26.18
CA GLU A 82 -39.12 -19.96 -25.51
C GLU A 82 -38.39 -20.10 -24.16
N ILE A 83 -37.45 -19.19 -23.88
CA ILE A 83 -36.74 -19.11 -22.60
C ILE A 83 -37.48 -18.13 -21.68
N LYS A 84 -37.94 -18.64 -20.54
CA LYS A 84 -38.67 -17.86 -19.52
C LYS A 84 -37.77 -17.28 -18.45
N ASN A 85 -36.71 -17.99 -18.08
CA ASN A 85 -35.73 -17.54 -17.11
C ASN A 85 -34.38 -18.17 -17.43
N MET A 86 -33.33 -17.40 -17.24
CA MET A 86 -31.96 -17.84 -17.30
C MET A 86 -31.25 -17.38 -16.03
N VAL A 87 -30.52 -18.28 -15.39
CA VAL A 87 -29.80 -18.01 -14.16
C VAL A 87 -28.39 -18.55 -14.31
N THR A 88 -27.40 -17.69 -14.17
CA THR A 88 -25.99 -18.05 -14.18
C THR A 88 -25.43 -17.89 -12.77
N THR A 89 -24.70 -18.89 -12.28
CA THR A 89 -24.11 -18.86 -10.93
C THR A 89 -22.60 -19.06 -10.95
N PHE A 90 -21.92 -18.18 -10.23
CA PHE A 90 -20.47 -18.16 -10.08
C PHE A 90 -20.11 -18.39 -8.61
N GLN A 91 -19.03 -19.11 -8.40
CA GLN A 91 -18.53 -19.47 -7.08
C GLN A 91 -17.27 -18.68 -6.78
N ALA A 92 -17.30 -17.92 -5.67
CA ALA A 92 -16.12 -17.28 -5.13
C ALA A 92 -15.12 -18.35 -4.64
N PRO A 93 -13.82 -18.16 -4.89
CA PRO A 93 -12.79 -19.08 -4.43
C PRO A 93 -12.66 -19.09 -2.90
N ALA A 94 -12.12 -20.18 -2.36
CA ALA A 94 -11.64 -20.18 -0.97
C ALA A 94 -10.51 -19.16 -0.80
N GLY A 95 -10.46 -18.49 0.36
CA GLY A 95 -9.52 -17.39 0.59
C GLY A 95 -10.02 -16.03 0.07
N SER A 96 -11.27 -15.92 -0.36
CA SER A 96 -11.94 -14.64 -0.57
C SER A 96 -13.37 -14.63 -0.04
N THR A 97 -13.92 -13.43 0.13
CA THR A 97 -15.33 -13.19 0.45
C THR A 97 -15.92 -12.21 -0.55
N ILE A 98 -17.16 -12.42 -0.99
CA ILE A 98 -17.85 -11.47 -1.86
C ILE A 98 -18.24 -10.24 -1.04
N VAL A 99 -17.93 -9.04 -1.53
CA VAL A 99 -18.34 -7.79 -0.87
C VAL A 99 -19.85 -7.64 -1.02
N PRO A 100 -20.63 -7.55 0.08
CA PRO A 100 -22.09 -7.46 0.01
C PRO A 100 -22.56 -6.27 -0.83
N GLY A 101 -23.52 -6.51 -1.72
CA GLY A 101 -24.10 -5.46 -2.58
C GLY A 101 -23.23 -5.00 -3.76
N SER A 102 -22.03 -5.57 -3.96
CA SER A 102 -21.13 -5.20 -5.07
C SER A 102 -21.58 -5.73 -6.44
N ALA A 103 -22.43 -6.75 -6.48
CA ALA A 103 -22.83 -7.38 -7.73
C ALA A 103 -23.71 -6.46 -8.58
N SER A 104 -23.20 -6.07 -9.75
CA SER A 104 -23.87 -5.19 -10.72
C SER A 104 -23.80 -5.80 -12.12
N PHE A 105 -24.62 -5.30 -13.04
CA PHE A 105 -24.58 -5.74 -14.43
C PHE A 105 -24.71 -4.55 -15.38
N THR A 106 -24.17 -4.70 -16.59
CA THR A 106 -24.26 -3.70 -17.65
C THR A 106 -24.49 -4.35 -19.01
N GLY A 107 -25.05 -3.59 -19.95
CA GLY A 107 -25.31 -4.06 -21.30
C GLY A 107 -26.41 -5.13 -21.37
N GLY A 108 -26.22 -6.10 -22.27
CA GLY A 108 -27.25 -7.04 -22.67
C GLY A 108 -28.20 -6.48 -23.75
N SER A 109 -28.76 -7.35 -24.56
CA SER A 109 -29.67 -6.96 -25.64
C SER A 109 -30.66 -8.07 -26.00
N GLY A 110 -31.74 -7.69 -26.69
CA GLY A 110 -32.88 -8.56 -27.01
C GLY A 110 -34.09 -8.27 -26.10
N THR A 111 -35.12 -9.11 -26.18
CA THR A 111 -36.31 -9.04 -25.30
C THR A 111 -36.00 -9.65 -23.93
N LEU A 112 -34.99 -9.11 -23.25
CA LEU A 112 -34.69 -9.48 -21.88
C LEU A 112 -35.66 -8.76 -20.93
N GLY A 113 -36.14 -9.47 -19.92
CA GLY A 113 -36.90 -8.85 -18.82
C GLY A 113 -35.99 -8.07 -17.87
N ASN A 114 -36.49 -7.74 -16.67
CA ASN A 114 -35.71 -7.03 -15.66
C ASN A 114 -34.57 -7.90 -15.10
N VAL A 115 -33.36 -7.72 -15.63
CA VAL A 115 -32.16 -8.42 -15.17
C VAL A 115 -31.88 -8.06 -13.72
N THR A 116 -31.50 -9.05 -12.91
CA THR A 116 -31.16 -8.86 -11.49
C THR A 116 -29.91 -9.63 -11.13
N THR A 117 -29.16 -9.12 -10.16
CA THR A 117 -28.02 -9.78 -9.52
C THR A 117 -28.35 -10.09 -8.07
N SER A 118 -27.81 -11.17 -7.53
CA SER A 118 -27.90 -11.48 -6.10
C SER A 118 -26.64 -12.18 -5.59
N ILE A 119 -26.34 -12.00 -4.32
CA ILE A 119 -25.23 -12.64 -3.62
C ILE A 119 -25.82 -13.49 -2.49
N SER A 120 -25.41 -14.76 -2.41
CA SER A 120 -25.79 -15.66 -1.33
C SER A 120 -24.59 -16.48 -0.89
N GLY A 121 -24.10 -16.21 0.31
CA GLY A 121 -22.86 -16.81 0.82
C GLY A 121 -21.69 -16.53 -0.11
N SER A 122 -21.11 -17.59 -0.68
CA SER A 122 -20.00 -17.55 -1.63
C SER A 122 -20.42 -17.58 -3.10
N THR A 123 -21.71 -17.42 -3.39
CA THR A 123 -22.26 -17.52 -4.75
C THR A 123 -22.78 -16.17 -5.23
N VAL A 124 -22.37 -15.76 -6.44
CA VAL A 124 -22.95 -14.65 -7.18
C VAL A 124 -23.88 -15.21 -8.24
N GLN A 125 -25.08 -14.67 -8.34
CA GLN A 125 -26.09 -15.08 -9.29
C GLN A 125 -26.49 -13.90 -10.19
N LEU A 126 -26.52 -14.14 -11.50
CA LEU A 126 -27.11 -13.28 -12.50
C LEU A 126 -28.40 -13.93 -13.00
N LYS A 127 -29.54 -13.27 -12.82
CA LYS A 127 -30.84 -13.72 -13.31
C LYS A 127 -31.29 -12.82 -14.45
N VAL A 128 -31.54 -13.43 -15.60
CA VAL A 128 -32.05 -12.81 -16.82
C VAL A 128 -33.44 -13.38 -17.07
N PRO A 129 -34.51 -12.66 -16.71
CA PRO A 129 -35.87 -13.09 -17.02
C PRO A 129 -36.13 -13.02 -18.53
N GLY A 130 -36.96 -13.93 -19.02
CA GLY A 130 -37.59 -13.86 -20.33
C GLY A 130 -38.88 -13.03 -20.30
N PRO A 131 -39.67 -13.06 -21.39
CA PRO A 131 -39.66 -14.06 -22.46
C PRO A 131 -38.63 -13.80 -23.58
N ILE A 132 -37.77 -14.78 -23.86
CA ILE A 132 -36.95 -14.81 -25.08
C ILE A 132 -37.60 -15.79 -26.05
N ALA A 133 -38.20 -15.26 -27.11
CA ALA A 133 -38.94 -16.06 -28.09
C ALA A 133 -38.04 -17.10 -28.78
N ASN A 134 -38.62 -18.24 -29.16
CA ASN A 134 -37.91 -19.24 -29.97
C ASN A 134 -37.46 -18.62 -31.31
N GLY A 135 -36.18 -18.79 -31.66
CA GLY A 135 -35.51 -18.18 -32.80
C GLY A 135 -34.98 -16.77 -32.56
N ALA A 136 -35.28 -16.14 -31.41
CA ALA A 136 -34.78 -14.81 -31.11
C ALA A 136 -33.30 -14.83 -30.68
N SER A 137 -32.56 -13.81 -31.12
CA SER A 137 -31.20 -13.56 -30.65
C SER A 137 -31.20 -12.71 -29.39
N PHE A 138 -30.25 -12.98 -28.50
CA PHE A 138 -30.05 -12.22 -27.26
C PHE A 138 -28.57 -12.16 -26.91
N THR A 139 -28.15 -11.09 -26.26
CA THR A 139 -26.81 -10.97 -25.67
C THR A 139 -26.96 -10.89 -24.16
N ASN A 140 -26.25 -11.76 -23.44
CA ASN A 140 -26.22 -11.69 -21.98
C ASN A 140 -25.58 -10.37 -21.52
N PRO A 141 -25.97 -9.84 -20.35
CA PRO A 141 -25.29 -8.70 -19.77
C PRO A 141 -23.93 -9.09 -19.19
N THR A 142 -23.04 -8.12 -19.08
CA THR A 142 -21.77 -8.24 -18.34
C THR A 142 -22.07 -8.20 -16.85
N LEU A 143 -21.46 -9.09 -16.07
CA LEU A 143 -21.57 -9.14 -14.61
C LEU A 143 -20.28 -8.61 -13.98
N SER A 144 -20.38 -7.68 -13.04
CA SER A 144 -19.28 -7.20 -12.20
C SER A 144 -19.60 -7.45 -10.73
N PHE A 145 -18.60 -7.81 -9.92
CA PHE A 145 -18.73 -7.91 -8.46
C PHE A 145 -17.35 -7.81 -7.81
N ASP A 146 -17.32 -7.42 -6.53
CA ASP A 146 -16.08 -7.27 -5.79
C ASP A 146 -15.82 -8.48 -4.87
N LEU A 147 -14.56 -8.89 -4.81
CA LEU A 147 -14.04 -9.88 -3.88
C LEU A 147 -13.06 -9.21 -2.92
N GLN A 148 -13.12 -9.57 -1.64
CA GLN A 148 -12.11 -9.23 -0.65
C GLN A 148 -11.17 -10.42 -0.45
N ALA A 149 -9.86 -10.19 -0.51
CA ALA A 149 -8.84 -11.23 -0.30
C ALA A 149 -8.64 -11.51 1.19
N THR A 150 -9.08 -12.69 1.66
CA THR A 150 -9.03 -13.08 3.08
C THR A 150 -8.01 -14.19 3.38
N GLY A 151 -7.51 -14.87 2.34
CA GLY A 151 -6.51 -15.93 2.46
C GLY A 151 -5.12 -15.42 2.79
N VAL A 152 -4.20 -16.36 3.04
CA VAL A 152 -2.77 -16.03 3.24
C VAL A 152 -2.09 -15.64 1.93
N ALA A 153 -0.97 -14.91 2.01
CA ALA A 153 -0.18 -14.60 0.83
C ALA A 153 0.31 -15.87 0.10
N GLY A 154 0.41 -15.78 -1.22
CA GLY A 154 0.64 -16.92 -2.12
C GLY A 154 -0.62 -17.71 -2.49
N THR A 155 -1.75 -17.49 -1.81
CA THR A 155 -3.02 -18.16 -2.18
C THR A 155 -3.49 -17.70 -3.55
N LYS A 156 -3.81 -18.66 -4.43
CA LYS A 156 -4.42 -18.39 -5.75
C LYS A 156 -5.94 -18.43 -5.64
N LEU A 157 -6.57 -17.30 -5.91
CA LEU A 157 -8.01 -17.11 -5.97
C LEU A 157 -8.48 -17.39 -7.40
N SER A 158 -9.21 -18.48 -7.60
CA SER A 158 -9.78 -18.83 -8.91
C SER A 158 -11.30 -18.78 -8.91
N VAL A 159 -11.88 -17.76 -9.56
CA VAL A 159 -13.33 -17.70 -9.79
C VAL A 159 -13.72 -18.78 -10.78
N LYS A 160 -14.80 -19.51 -10.52
CA LYS A 160 -15.29 -20.60 -11.37
C LYS A 160 -16.80 -20.53 -11.55
N PHE A 161 -17.31 -21.15 -12.60
CA PHE A 161 -18.71 -21.56 -12.63
C PHE A 161 -19.00 -22.52 -11.48
N ARG A 162 -20.22 -22.49 -10.95
CA ARG A 162 -20.65 -23.50 -9.99
C ARG A 162 -20.70 -24.87 -10.68
N SER A 163 -20.15 -25.89 -10.03
CA SER A 163 -20.14 -27.27 -10.55
C SER A 163 -21.56 -27.85 -10.69
N SER A 164 -22.49 -27.43 -9.83
CA SER A 164 -23.90 -27.78 -9.86
C SER A 164 -24.77 -26.55 -10.13
N GLY A 165 -25.58 -26.59 -11.19
CA GLY A 165 -26.45 -25.48 -11.55
C GLY A 165 -25.69 -24.19 -11.90
N GLY A 166 -24.49 -24.32 -12.47
CA GLY A 166 -23.70 -23.19 -12.97
C GLY A 166 -24.50 -22.35 -13.98
N TYR A 167 -25.41 -22.99 -14.71
CA TYR A 167 -26.38 -22.33 -15.55
C TYR A 167 -27.72 -23.08 -15.51
N THR A 168 -28.84 -22.39 -15.33
CA THR A 168 -30.18 -23.01 -15.41
C THR A 168 -31.07 -22.20 -16.34
N LEU A 169 -31.84 -22.90 -17.16
CA LEU A 169 -32.75 -22.33 -18.14
C LEU A 169 -34.14 -22.93 -17.97
N THR A 170 -35.16 -22.08 -17.86
CA THR A 170 -36.57 -22.51 -17.85
C THR A 170 -37.15 -22.35 -19.24
N ALA A 171 -37.47 -23.45 -19.93
CA ALA A 171 -38.06 -23.47 -21.26
C ALA A 171 -39.56 -23.78 -21.23
N ALA A 172 -40.31 -23.21 -22.19
CA ALA A 172 -41.71 -23.56 -22.49
C ALA A 172 -42.65 -23.65 -21.27
N GLY A 173 -42.43 -22.80 -20.26
CA GLY A 173 -43.32 -22.63 -19.11
C GLY A 173 -42.99 -23.45 -17.86
N SER A 174 -42.19 -24.53 -17.93
CA SER A 174 -41.84 -25.30 -16.71
C SER A 174 -40.63 -26.24 -16.82
N PHE A 175 -40.05 -26.44 -18.01
CA PHE A 175 -38.93 -27.36 -18.17
C PHE A 175 -37.64 -26.68 -17.73
N ASN A 176 -37.08 -27.13 -16.60
CA ASN A 176 -35.79 -26.64 -16.12
C ASN A 176 -34.66 -27.50 -16.71
N VAL A 177 -33.82 -26.89 -17.51
CA VAL A 177 -32.55 -27.44 -17.98
C VAL A 177 -31.47 -26.91 -17.05
N SER A 178 -30.78 -27.79 -16.33
CA SER A 178 -29.63 -27.43 -15.51
C SER A 178 -28.36 -27.87 -16.22
N CYS A 179 -27.43 -26.94 -16.36
CA CYS A 179 -26.13 -27.17 -16.95
C CYS A 179 -25.03 -27.07 -15.90
N ASN A 180 -24.19 -28.09 -15.86
CA ASN A 180 -23.10 -28.25 -14.91
C ASN A 180 -21.76 -28.03 -15.60
N ALA A 181 -20.87 -27.25 -14.98
CA ALA A 181 -19.51 -27.08 -15.47
C ALA A 181 -18.69 -28.34 -15.18
N SER A 182 -18.24 -29.04 -16.24
CA SER A 182 -17.50 -30.30 -16.10
C SER A 182 -16.43 -30.47 -17.20
N PRO A 183 -15.13 -30.43 -16.85
CA PRO A 183 -14.58 -29.95 -15.57
C PRO A 183 -14.78 -28.43 -15.42
N ALA A 184 -14.89 -27.95 -14.17
CA ALA A 184 -14.96 -26.51 -13.90
C ALA A 184 -13.59 -25.84 -14.11
N VAL A 185 -13.51 -24.93 -15.08
CA VAL A 185 -12.31 -24.17 -15.45
C VAL A 185 -12.25 -22.87 -14.64
N ALA A 186 -11.03 -22.44 -14.28
CA ALA A 186 -10.83 -21.12 -13.67
C ALA A 186 -11.10 -20.02 -14.71
N LEU A 187 -12.03 -19.12 -14.38
CA LEU A 187 -12.38 -17.97 -15.20
C LEU A 187 -11.33 -16.87 -15.03
N THR A 188 -11.03 -16.50 -13.79
CA THR A 188 -9.96 -15.58 -13.44
C THR A 188 -9.01 -16.24 -12.44
N THR A 189 -7.78 -15.73 -12.33
CA THR A 189 -6.85 -16.13 -11.27
C THR A 189 -6.13 -14.90 -10.72
N THR A 190 -6.26 -14.68 -9.42
CA THR A 190 -5.61 -13.59 -8.68
C THR A 190 -4.79 -14.18 -7.54
N THR A 191 -3.55 -13.73 -7.34
CA THR A 191 -2.70 -14.21 -6.24
C THR A 191 -2.73 -13.21 -5.09
N ILE A 192 -2.95 -13.70 -3.86
CA ILE A 192 -2.86 -12.85 -2.67
C ILE A 192 -1.39 -12.53 -2.38
N GLU A 193 -1.07 -11.26 -2.19
CA GLU A 193 0.20 -10.77 -1.69
C GLU A 193 0.06 -10.32 -0.23
N ASP A 194 1.17 -10.28 0.50
CA ASP A 194 1.13 -9.71 1.84
C ASP A 194 0.88 -8.20 1.78
N ALA A 195 0.13 -7.72 2.77
CA ALA A 195 0.03 -6.28 2.99
C ALA A 195 1.42 -5.74 3.30
N THR A 196 1.79 -4.65 2.63
CA THR A 196 3.03 -3.93 2.93
C THR A 196 2.97 -3.50 4.39
N THR A 197 3.81 -4.10 5.23
CA THR A 197 3.88 -3.74 6.64
C THR A 197 5.01 -2.73 6.79
N THR A 198 4.64 -1.47 7.00
CA THR A 198 5.60 -0.43 7.38
C THR A 198 5.68 -0.42 8.89
N THR A 199 6.82 -0.86 9.44
CA THR A 199 7.07 -0.77 10.88
C THR A 199 8.02 0.40 11.09
N THR A 200 7.56 1.41 11.83
CA THR A 200 8.40 2.54 12.24
C THR A 200 8.81 2.32 13.69
N THR A 201 10.09 2.04 13.94
CA THR A 201 10.63 1.89 15.30
C THR A 201 11.80 2.84 15.46
N GLY A 202 11.75 3.75 16.45
CA GLY A 202 12.90 4.57 16.84
C GLY A 202 13.41 5.59 15.81
N GLY A 203 12.60 5.99 14.82
CA GLY A 203 13.03 6.89 13.74
C GLY A 203 13.40 6.18 12.44
N ASP A 204 13.54 4.86 12.47
CA ASP A 204 13.78 4.05 11.27
C ASP A 204 12.45 3.63 10.64
N THR A 205 12.30 3.91 9.35
CA THR A 205 11.16 3.43 8.55
C THR A 205 11.58 2.18 7.82
N THR A 206 11.19 1.00 8.33
CA THR A 206 11.37 -0.26 7.61
C THR A 206 10.12 -0.55 6.79
N THR A 207 10.21 -0.38 5.48
CA THR A 207 9.15 -0.79 4.54
C THR A 207 9.45 -2.19 4.05
N THR A 208 8.68 -3.18 4.52
CA THR A 208 8.80 -4.55 4.01
C THR A 208 7.88 -4.72 2.81
N ALA A 209 8.46 -4.73 1.60
CA ALA A 209 7.74 -5.14 0.39
C ALA A 209 7.71 -6.69 0.30
N PRO A 210 6.68 -7.30 -0.30
CA PRO A 210 6.63 -8.75 -0.46
C PRO A 210 7.77 -9.22 -1.37
N GLY A 211 8.66 -10.08 -0.87
CA GLY A 211 9.69 -10.78 -1.66
C GLY A 211 11.13 -10.25 -1.57
N THR A 212 11.36 -9.07 -0.98
CA THR A 212 12.72 -8.55 -0.73
C THR A 212 12.76 -7.77 0.58
N THR A 213 13.46 -8.31 1.58
CA THR A 213 13.83 -7.56 2.77
C THR A 213 14.98 -6.61 2.39
N SER A 214 14.67 -5.37 2.07
CA SER A 214 15.70 -4.33 1.93
C SER A 214 15.74 -3.52 3.21
N THR A 215 16.67 -3.85 4.10
CA THR A 215 16.96 -3.01 5.27
C THR A 215 17.83 -1.85 4.80
N THR A 216 17.22 -0.70 4.52
CA THR A 216 17.99 0.54 4.39
C THR A 216 18.35 0.99 5.80
N ILE A 217 19.53 0.60 6.27
CA ILE A 217 20.11 1.17 7.49
C ILE A 217 20.35 2.65 7.16
N PRO A 218 19.73 3.62 7.88
CA PRO A 218 20.09 5.01 7.70
C PRO A 218 21.60 5.13 7.93
N GLY A 219 22.28 5.87 7.06
CA GLY A 219 23.72 6.10 7.22
C GLY A 219 24.04 6.66 8.62
N PRO A 220 25.28 6.49 9.09
CA PRO A 220 25.67 6.87 10.45
C PRO A 220 25.28 8.33 10.73
N THR A 221 24.39 8.52 11.71
CA THR A 221 23.96 9.86 12.11
C THR A 221 24.99 10.43 13.07
N VAL A 222 25.73 11.45 12.62
CA VAL A 222 26.64 12.23 13.47
C VAL A 222 25.83 13.31 14.19
N THR A 223 25.85 13.30 15.52
CA THR A 223 25.19 14.33 16.34
C THR A 223 26.22 15.35 16.80
N TYR A 224 25.90 16.64 16.63
CA TYR A 224 26.72 17.77 17.07
C TYR A 224 26.13 18.40 18.33
N GLN A 225 26.97 18.66 19.32
CA GLN A 225 26.59 19.32 20.58
C GLN A 225 27.60 20.42 20.89
N ASP A 226 27.10 21.63 21.06
CA ASP A 226 27.90 22.81 21.40
C ASP A 226 27.70 23.16 22.88
N TRP A 227 28.79 23.15 23.63
CA TRP A 227 28.81 23.44 25.06
C TRP A 227 29.49 24.77 25.32
N SER A 228 28.76 25.68 25.96
CA SER A 228 29.24 27.02 26.30
C SER A 228 28.92 27.33 27.77
N PRO A 229 29.74 28.16 28.45
CA PRO A 229 29.57 28.41 29.87
C PRO A 229 28.23 29.12 30.14
N SER A 230 27.32 28.45 30.85
CA SER A 230 26.06 29.05 31.29
C SER A 230 26.25 29.67 32.66
N ALA A 231 26.52 30.99 32.75
CA ALA A 231 26.56 31.89 33.93
C ALA A 231 27.32 31.47 35.21
N GLY A 232 27.41 30.19 35.56
CA GLY A 232 28.22 29.59 36.61
C GLY A 232 29.48 28.95 36.04
N CYS A 233 30.60 29.41 36.55
CA CYS A 233 31.93 28.86 36.33
C CYS A 233 32.03 27.36 36.70
N GLY A 234 32.65 26.55 35.84
CA GLY A 234 32.99 25.16 36.16
C GLY A 234 31.80 24.21 36.28
N THR A 235 30.67 24.56 35.67
CA THR A 235 29.50 23.66 35.63
C THR A 235 29.73 22.51 34.66
N VAL A 236 29.36 21.31 35.07
CA VAL A 236 29.36 20.13 34.20
C VAL A 236 28.18 20.25 33.24
N GLN A 237 28.46 20.25 31.94
CA GLN A 237 27.43 20.06 30.92
C GLN A 237 27.43 18.59 30.49
N SER A 238 26.24 18.04 30.27
CA SER A 238 26.07 16.65 29.86
C SER A 238 25.04 16.51 28.76
N THR A 239 25.26 15.55 27.87
CA THR A 239 24.30 15.13 26.85
C THR A 239 24.24 13.61 26.81
N THR A 240 23.14 13.05 26.35
CA THR A 240 22.98 11.60 26.17
C THR A 240 22.85 11.31 24.68
N ALA A 241 23.65 10.36 24.19
CA ALA A 241 23.58 9.94 22.79
C ALA A 241 22.17 9.44 22.45
N PRO A 242 21.52 10.03 21.43
CA PRO A 242 20.26 9.52 20.89
C PRO A 242 20.38 8.06 20.44
N ALA A 243 19.24 7.41 20.24
CA ALA A 243 19.22 6.13 19.54
C ALA A 243 19.86 6.27 18.14
N ASN A 244 20.54 5.21 17.68
CA ASN A 244 21.12 5.10 16.34
C ASN A 244 22.25 6.10 16.00
N VAL A 245 22.98 6.59 17.02
CA VAL A 245 24.17 7.45 16.83
C VAL A 245 25.44 6.63 17.02
N GLU A 246 26.31 6.62 16.00
CA GLU A 246 27.61 5.92 16.06
C GLU A 246 28.72 6.80 16.66
N SER A 247 28.60 8.12 16.52
CA SER A 247 29.55 9.05 17.12
C SER A 247 28.90 10.38 17.52
N VAL A 248 29.42 10.96 18.61
CA VAL A 248 29.04 12.28 19.10
C VAL A 248 30.26 13.19 18.99
N THR A 249 30.09 14.32 18.31
CA THR A 249 31.10 15.39 18.28
C THR A 249 30.72 16.47 19.28
N ILE A 250 31.63 16.74 20.21
CA ILE A 250 31.46 17.73 21.28
C ILE A 250 32.43 18.88 21.02
N THR A 251 31.89 20.08 20.97
CA THR A 251 32.66 21.33 20.95
C THR A 251 32.51 22.01 22.30
N ALA A 252 33.54 21.96 23.13
CA ALA A 252 33.59 22.71 24.38
C ALA A 252 34.33 24.03 24.18
N SER A 253 33.65 25.14 24.40
CA SER A 253 34.24 26.48 24.35
C SER A 253 34.55 26.98 25.76
N GLY A 254 35.83 27.20 26.07
CA GLY A 254 36.22 27.92 27.29
C GLY A 254 35.65 29.34 27.29
N GLY A 255 35.43 29.91 28.48
CA GLY A 255 34.94 31.28 28.56
C GLY A 255 35.97 32.32 28.10
N ASN A 256 35.45 33.45 27.63
CA ASN A 256 36.24 34.61 27.21
C ASN A 256 37.02 35.21 28.39
N GLY A 257 38.19 35.78 28.13
CA GLY A 257 38.91 36.60 29.10
C GLY A 257 38.06 37.78 29.58
N GLY A 258 38.32 38.26 30.78
CA GLY A 258 37.66 39.46 31.29
C GLY A 258 38.10 40.70 30.52
N ARG A 259 37.23 41.71 30.47
CA ARG A 259 37.60 43.05 29.97
C ARG A 259 38.68 43.66 30.88
N GLY A 260 39.67 44.32 30.29
CA GLY A 260 40.62 45.12 31.06
C GLY A 260 39.92 46.29 31.76
N GLY A 261 40.41 46.74 32.91
CA GLY A 261 39.91 47.95 33.56
C GLY A 261 40.27 49.21 32.75
N GLY A 262 39.37 50.19 32.70
CA GLY A 262 39.65 51.49 32.08
C GLY A 262 40.37 52.44 33.04
N GLN A 263 41.35 53.21 32.56
CA GLN A 263 41.90 54.36 33.29
C GLN A 263 41.42 55.68 32.67
N GLY A 264 41.09 56.68 33.51
CA GLY A 264 40.80 58.05 33.06
C GLY A 264 39.57 58.20 32.15
N GLY A 265 38.57 57.32 32.25
CA GLY A 265 37.35 57.36 31.43
C GLY A 265 37.44 56.62 30.09
N GLY A 266 38.56 55.94 29.79
CA GLY A 266 38.65 55.05 28.63
C GLY A 266 37.83 53.76 28.82
N SER A 267 37.16 53.29 27.77
CA SER A 267 36.55 51.95 27.78
C SER A 267 37.66 50.90 27.76
N GLY A 268 37.71 50.02 28.76
CA GLY A 268 38.67 48.92 28.82
C GLY A 268 38.68 48.05 27.56
N ALA A 269 39.81 47.41 27.26
CA ALA A 269 39.92 46.48 26.13
C ALA A 269 39.08 45.21 26.39
N ASP A 270 38.44 44.70 25.34
CA ASP A 270 37.76 43.40 25.40
C ASP A 270 38.75 42.28 25.75
N GLY A 271 38.33 41.34 26.59
CA GLY A 271 39.13 40.16 26.86
C GLY A 271 39.23 39.24 25.65
N GLY A 272 40.33 38.49 25.54
CA GLY A 272 40.52 37.54 24.43
C GLY A 272 39.47 36.44 24.42
N ALA A 273 39.18 35.89 23.24
CA ALA A 273 38.29 34.73 23.11
C ALA A 273 38.81 33.53 23.90
N GLY A 274 37.90 32.76 24.50
CA GLY A 274 38.26 31.50 25.15
C GLY A 274 38.75 30.44 24.16
N GLY A 275 39.57 29.50 24.62
CA GLY A 275 40.02 28.38 23.79
C GLY A 275 38.88 27.39 23.51
N GLN A 276 38.87 26.77 22.34
CA GLN A 276 37.93 25.71 21.98
C GLN A 276 38.63 24.34 21.95
N ALA A 277 37.92 23.31 22.40
CA ALA A 277 38.32 21.92 22.27
C ALA A 277 37.20 21.14 21.58
N VAL A 278 37.55 20.46 20.48
CA VAL A 278 36.63 19.64 19.69
C VAL A 278 37.09 18.21 19.79
N SER A 279 36.18 17.28 20.09
CA SER A 279 36.48 15.85 20.13
C SER A 279 35.29 15.03 19.67
N THR A 280 35.59 13.96 18.94
CA THR A 280 34.60 13.01 18.44
C THR A 280 34.78 11.69 19.15
N PHE A 281 33.71 11.18 19.74
CA PHE A 281 33.72 9.93 20.50
C PHE A 281 32.80 8.90 19.83
N PRO A 282 33.18 7.61 19.78
CA PRO A 282 32.25 6.55 19.46
C PRO A 282 31.15 6.52 20.54
N ALA A 283 29.90 6.32 20.11
CA ALA A 283 28.74 6.39 20.99
C ALA A 283 27.86 5.14 20.85
N THR A 284 27.24 4.75 21.97
CA THR A 284 26.13 3.79 21.99
C THR A 284 24.87 4.51 22.45
N ALA A 285 23.70 4.09 21.99
CA ALA A 285 22.41 4.66 22.40
C ALA A 285 22.29 4.72 23.94
N GLY A 286 21.96 5.89 24.48
CA GLY A 286 21.83 6.10 25.93
C GLY A 286 23.14 6.38 26.66
N GLN A 287 24.29 6.38 25.98
CA GLN A 287 25.57 6.75 26.59
C GLN A 287 25.60 8.25 26.91
N THR A 288 25.94 8.60 28.15
CA THR A 288 26.08 10.00 28.59
C THR A 288 27.51 10.49 28.42
N PHE A 289 27.66 11.68 27.83
CA PHE A 289 28.91 12.42 27.74
C PHE A 289 28.82 13.65 28.61
N SER A 290 29.90 14.00 29.30
CA SER A 290 29.97 15.19 30.14
C SER A 290 31.34 15.82 30.13
N ALA A 291 31.42 17.15 30.10
CA ALA A 291 32.67 17.89 30.30
C ALA A 291 32.44 19.13 31.16
N VAL A 292 33.53 19.62 31.75
CA VAL A 292 33.56 20.87 32.50
C VAL A 292 33.95 21.98 31.53
N VAL A 293 33.02 22.91 31.28
CA VAL A 293 33.30 24.06 30.41
C VAL A 293 34.03 25.14 31.20
N GLY A 294 35.15 25.62 30.66
CA GLY A 294 36.02 26.60 31.32
C GLY A 294 35.33 27.95 31.60
N CYS A 295 35.78 28.64 32.64
CA CYS A 295 35.26 29.94 33.05
C CYS A 295 35.51 31.06 32.05
N THR A 296 34.60 32.05 32.02
CA THR A 296 34.97 33.40 31.58
C THR A 296 35.90 34.03 32.61
N GLY A 297 37.01 34.61 32.16
CA GLY A 297 37.91 35.38 33.02
C GLY A 297 37.17 36.53 33.69
N ALA A 298 37.52 36.81 34.94
CA ALA A 298 36.93 37.94 35.67
C ALA A 298 37.30 39.26 34.97
N ASN A 299 36.31 40.15 34.79
CA ASN A 299 36.57 41.52 34.34
C ASN A 299 37.50 42.21 35.35
N GLY A 300 38.48 42.96 34.85
CA GLY A 300 39.26 43.86 35.67
C GLY A 300 38.34 44.90 36.32
N GLY A 301 38.56 45.20 37.59
CA GLY A 301 37.82 46.26 38.26
C GLY A 301 38.12 47.62 37.63
N ASN A 302 37.10 48.48 37.51
CA ASN A 302 37.32 49.91 37.27
C ASN A 302 37.81 50.55 38.58
N GLN A 303 39.10 50.41 38.86
CA GLN A 303 39.75 51.09 39.97
C GLN A 303 40.26 52.43 39.45
N ASP A 304 39.93 53.53 40.13
CA ASP A 304 40.55 54.83 39.91
C ASP A 304 41.97 54.80 40.51
N ASN A 305 42.93 54.38 39.70
CA ASN A 305 44.34 54.30 40.08
C ASN A 305 45.07 55.66 40.02
N SER A 306 44.35 56.80 40.07
CA SER A 306 44.94 58.14 40.01
C SER A 306 46.00 58.45 41.08
N GLY A 307 46.13 57.61 42.11
CA GLY A 307 47.13 57.73 43.17
C GLY A 307 48.42 56.90 43.04
N THR A 308 48.56 56.00 42.06
CA THR A 308 49.77 55.14 41.94
C THR A 308 50.42 55.22 40.57
N THR A 309 51.63 55.74 40.53
CA THR A 309 52.49 55.83 39.35
C THR A 309 52.90 54.43 38.89
N ASN A 310 52.36 54.00 37.75
CA ASN A 310 52.62 52.73 37.05
C ASN A 310 51.97 51.47 37.65
N GLY A 311 50.80 51.09 37.14
CA GLY A 311 50.24 49.76 37.35
C GLY A 311 48.97 49.52 36.55
N PHE A 312 49.09 48.85 35.40
CA PHE A 312 47.95 48.16 34.79
C PHE A 312 47.54 47.02 35.73
N SER A 313 46.26 46.91 36.08
CA SER A 313 45.75 45.67 36.67
C SER A 313 45.73 44.64 35.54
N LEU A 314 46.53 43.58 35.65
CA LEU A 314 46.51 42.46 34.70
C LEU A 314 45.11 41.84 34.74
N GLY A 315 44.36 41.94 33.63
CA GLY A 315 43.10 41.23 33.47
C GLY A 315 43.31 39.73 33.66
N GLY A 316 42.37 39.04 34.31
CA GLY A 316 42.47 37.61 34.58
C GLY A 316 42.65 36.81 33.28
N GLY A 317 43.54 35.82 33.32
CA GLY A 317 43.85 34.98 32.15
C GLY A 317 42.62 34.27 31.58
N THR A 318 42.65 33.95 30.28
CA THR A 318 41.60 33.20 29.60
C THR A 318 41.48 31.77 30.17
N GLY A 319 40.25 31.29 30.36
CA GLY A 319 40.00 29.92 30.78
C GLY A 319 40.37 28.93 29.67
N ARG A 320 41.11 27.87 29.99
CA ARG A 320 41.33 26.74 29.07
C ARG A 320 40.16 25.77 29.23
N GLY A 321 39.47 25.45 28.13
CA GLY A 321 38.53 24.33 28.10
C GLY A 321 39.28 23.01 27.91
N SER A 322 38.82 21.95 28.57
CA SER A 322 39.26 20.57 28.33
C SER A 322 38.02 19.69 28.16
N VAL A 323 38.02 18.85 27.13
CA VAL A 323 37.03 17.80 26.91
C VAL A 323 37.56 16.50 27.47
#